data_AF-A0A9J6G0G1-F1
#
_entry.id   AF-A0A9J6G0G1-F1
#
_cell.length_a   1.000
_cell.length_b   1.000
_cell.length_c   1.000
_cell.angle_alpha   90.00
_cell.angle_beta   90.00
_cell.angle_gamma   90.00
#
_symmetry.space_group_name_H-M   'P 1'
#
loop_
_entity.id
_entity.type
_entity.pdbx_description
1 polymer ?
#
loop_
_entity_poly.entity_id
_entity_poly.type
_entity_poly.pdbx_seq_one_letter_code
_entity_poly.pdbx_strand_id
1 'polypeptide(L)'
;MRRKLRKRRSHGRIHGHHAPLVRPHGRKQLHSHIHQNNPDCKQYESESDKRLGWLETAFLDYLAEIKQQSLAKNFLTKETYQGLLFTSISNVKCIRYLLEVMRFRFILTRKMSSDPIEAFFEGLRKSAGSNDQTDVRAVLSGIEKALKTGTACTSSSSNVMTADSSSCCSSALPQ
;
A
#
# COMPACT_ATOMS: atom_id res chain seq x y z
N MET A 1 -55.89 3.75 -43.23
CA MET A 1 -55.82 5.17 -42.77
C MET A 1 -56.05 5.16 -41.25
N ARG A 2 -55.26 5.71 -40.33
CA ARG A 2 -54.30 6.83 -40.33
C ARG A 2 -53.12 6.49 -39.40
N ARG A 3 -51.90 6.72 -39.90
CA ARG A 3 -50.63 6.63 -39.16
C ARG A 3 -50.49 7.87 -38.26
N LYS A 4 -50.18 7.69 -36.97
CA LYS A 4 -49.70 8.80 -36.12
C LYS A 4 -48.18 8.80 -36.09
N LEU A 5 -47.62 9.74 -36.85
CA LEU A 5 -46.21 10.14 -36.90
C LEU A 5 -45.72 10.56 -35.50
N ARG A 6 -44.68 9.90 -34.97
CA ARG A 6 -43.95 10.39 -33.80
C ARG A 6 -42.73 11.19 -34.29
N LYS A 7 -42.78 12.49 -33.99
CA LYS A 7 -41.86 13.56 -34.38
C LYS A 7 -40.45 13.29 -33.84
N ARG A 8 -39.46 13.16 -34.73
CA ARG A 8 -38.02 13.13 -34.38
C ARG A 8 -37.62 14.51 -33.83
N ARG A 9 -37.07 14.54 -32.61
CA ARG A 9 -36.30 15.69 -32.11
C ARG A 9 -34.82 15.33 -32.20
N SER A 10 -34.13 15.97 -33.14
CA SER A 10 -32.69 16.11 -33.19
C SER A 10 -32.25 17.12 -32.15
N HIS A 11 -31.42 16.72 -31.18
CA HIS A 11 -30.68 17.65 -30.32
C HIS A 11 -29.20 17.26 -30.33
N GLY A 12 -28.37 18.29 -30.47
CA GLY A 12 -26.98 18.24 -30.90
C GLY A 12 -26.05 17.40 -30.02
N ARG A 13 -25.14 16.73 -30.72
CA ARG A 13 -23.97 16.04 -30.19
C ARG A 13 -22.94 17.10 -29.77
N ILE A 14 -22.91 17.43 -28.48
CA ILE A 14 -21.80 18.17 -27.87
C ILE A 14 -20.71 17.15 -27.55
N HIS A 15 -19.60 17.21 -28.30
CA HIS A 15 -18.38 16.46 -28.02
C HIS A 15 -17.73 16.99 -26.74
N GLY A 16 -18.14 16.45 -25.59
CA GLY A 16 -17.34 16.49 -24.38
C GLY A 16 -16.42 15.27 -24.37
N HIS A 17 -15.16 15.46 -24.76
CA HIS A 17 -14.10 14.50 -24.45
C HIS A 17 -13.90 14.47 -22.93
N HIS A 18 -14.75 13.73 -22.22
CA HIS A 18 -14.48 13.36 -20.85
C HIS A 18 -13.43 12.25 -20.88
N ALA A 19 -12.17 12.66 -20.84
CA ALA A 19 -11.08 11.77 -20.48
C ALA A 19 -11.46 11.05 -19.18
N PRO A 20 -11.28 9.73 -19.05
CA PRO A 20 -11.49 9.06 -17.79
C PRO A 20 -10.50 9.67 -16.79
N LEU A 21 -11.04 10.29 -15.74
CA LEU A 21 -10.28 10.67 -14.56
C LEU A 21 -9.70 9.38 -13.97
N VAL A 22 -8.47 9.04 -14.38
CA VAL A 22 -7.64 8.05 -13.70
C VAL A 22 -7.37 8.62 -12.32
N ARG A 23 -8.21 8.25 -11.35
CA ARG A 23 -8.08 8.74 -9.97
C ARG A 23 -6.76 8.22 -9.41
N PRO A 24 -5.88 9.09 -8.91
CA PRO A 24 -4.58 8.67 -8.39
C PRO A 24 -4.77 7.67 -7.25
N HIS A 25 -4.11 6.51 -7.38
CA HIS A 25 -4.25 5.35 -6.48
C HIS A 25 -3.93 5.66 -5.00
N GLY A 26 -3.21 6.75 -4.71
CA GLY A 26 -2.85 7.15 -3.34
C GLY A 26 -4.04 7.54 -2.45
N ARG A 27 -5.11 8.15 -3.00
CA ARG A 27 -6.25 8.62 -2.17
C ARG A 27 -7.13 7.50 -1.64
N LYS A 28 -7.16 6.34 -2.31
CA LYS A 28 -8.01 5.21 -1.91
C LYS A 28 -7.52 4.53 -0.63
N GLN A 29 -6.21 4.58 -0.37
CA GLN A 29 -5.61 3.88 0.77
C GLN A 29 -5.75 4.67 2.08
N LEU A 30 -5.65 6.01 2.01
CA LEU A 30 -5.80 6.89 3.18
C LEU A 30 -7.16 6.71 3.87
N HIS A 31 -8.24 6.59 3.10
CA HIS A 31 -9.60 6.41 3.62
C HIS A 31 -10.02 4.93 3.72
N SER A 32 -9.12 3.98 3.47
CA SER A 32 -9.45 2.55 3.55
C SER A 32 -9.96 2.17 4.94
N HIS A 33 -9.41 2.77 6.00
CA HIS A 33 -9.86 2.57 7.38
C HIS A 33 -11.33 2.98 7.60
N ILE A 34 -11.81 3.99 6.87
CA ILE A 34 -13.21 4.46 6.90
C ILE A 34 -14.11 3.47 6.16
N HIS A 35 -13.71 3.05 4.96
CA HIS A 35 -14.50 2.12 4.15
C HIS A 35 -14.57 0.71 4.74
N GLN A 36 -13.51 0.26 5.42
CA GLN A 36 -13.42 -1.03 6.09
C GLN A 36 -13.89 -0.97 7.55
N ASN A 37 -14.29 0.20 8.04
CA ASN A 37 -14.64 0.47 9.44
C ASN A 37 -13.60 -0.10 10.44
N ASN A 38 -12.32 0.07 10.12
CA ASN A 38 -11.20 -0.44 10.90
C ASN A 38 -10.30 0.71 11.34
N PRO A 39 -10.58 1.34 12.49
CA PRO A 39 -9.84 2.51 12.98
C PRO A 39 -8.36 2.20 13.30
N ASP A 40 -8.02 0.95 13.57
CA ASP A 40 -6.64 0.53 13.89
C ASP A 40 -5.72 0.63 12.67
N CYS A 41 -6.30 0.60 11.46
CA CYS A 41 -5.58 0.81 10.21
C CYS A 41 -5.40 2.29 9.83
N LYS A 42 -5.75 3.23 10.71
CA LYS A 42 -5.58 4.67 10.45
C LYS A 42 -4.09 5.02 10.31
N GLN A 43 -3.78 5.88 9.34
CA GLN A 43 -2.43 6.39 9.12
C GLN A 43 -1.86 7.15 10.34
N TYR A 44 -0.55 7.23 10.43
CA TYR A 44 0.16 8.11 11.35
C TYR A 44 0.46 9.43 10.65
N GLU A 45 0.08 10.55 11.25
CA GLU A 45 0.30 11.90 10.68
C GLU A 45 1.22 12.75 11.56
N SER A 46 1.48 12.30 12.79
CA SER A 46 2.32 13.00 13.77
C SER A 46 3.26 12.02 14.47
N GLU A 47 4.48 12.46 14.75
CA GLU A 47 5.46 11.74 15.56
C GLU A 47 5.02 11.56 17.03
N SER A 48 4.14 12.46 17.49
CA SER A 48 3.56 12.48 18.85
C SER A 48 2.23 11.73 18.94
N ASP A 49 1.89 10.92 17.93
CA ASP A 49 0.70 10.07 17.97
C ASP A 49 0.76 9.12 19.18
N LYS A 50 -0.28 9.16 20.03
CA LYS A 50 -0.37 8.36 21.26
C LYS A 50 -0.22 6.86 21.00
N ARG A 51 -0.62 6.38 19.82
CA ARG A 51 -0.47 4.97 19.42
C ARG A 51 0.99 4.55 19.33
N LEU A 52 1.89 5.46 18.91
CA LEU A 52 3.33 5.20 18.90
C LEU A 52 3.87 5.06 20.32
N GLY A 53 3.40 5.91 21.25
CA GLY A 53 3.74 5.81 22.67
C GLY A 53 3.29 4.47 23.26
N TRP A 54 2.05 4.05 22.98
CA TRP A 54 1.55 2.75 23.43
C TRP A 54 2.40 1.58 22.91
N LEU A 55 2.80 1.61 21.63
CA LEU A 55 3.59 0.54 21.02
C LEU A 55 5.04 0.49 21.55
N GLU A 56 5.59 1.64 21.94
CA GLU A 56 6.95 1.77 22.46
C GLU A 56 7.07 1.39 23.93
N THR A 57 6.04 1.66 24.74
CA THR A 57 6.08 1.42 26.19
C THR A 57 5.07 0.38 26.62
N ALA A 58 3.79 0.72 26.64
CA ALA A 58 2.73 -0.10 27.21
C ALA A 58 2.68 -1.52 26.62
N PHE A 59 2.88 -1.67 25.32
CA PHE A 59 2.93 -2.98 24.67
C PHE A 59 4.15 -3.82 25.11
N LEU A 60 5.32 -3.20 25.25
CA LEU A 60 6.53 -3.91 25.67
C LEU A 60 6.46 -4.31 27.14
N ASP A 61 5.91 -3.44 27.99
CA ASP A 61 5.67 -3.72 29.41
C ASP A 61 4.66 -4.87 29.55
N TYR A 62 3.58 -4.85 28.78
CA TYR A 62 2.61 -5.96 28.71
C TYR A 62 3.26 -7.28 28.29
N LEU A 63 4.11 -7.27 27.26
CA LEU A 63 4.85 -8.47 26.84
C LEU A 63 5.80 -8.98 27.93
N ALA A 64 6.43 -8.08 28.69
CA ALA A 64 7.31 -8.45 29.80
C ALA A 64 6.51 -9.05 30.98
N GLU A 65 5.36 -8.47 31.30
CA GLU A 65 4.47 -8.97 32.34
C GLU A 65 3.95 -10.38 32.02
N ILE A 66 3.43 -10.59 30.80
CA ILE A 66 2.97 -11.92 30.38
C ILE A 66 4.11 -12.93 30.48
N LYS A 67 5.32 -12.56 30.03
CA LYS A 67 6.49 -13.43 30.09
C LYS A 67 6.86 -13.83 31.52
N GLN A 68 6.69 -12.93 32.48
CA GLN A 68 6.95 -13.21 33.90
C GLN A 68 5.87 -14.11 34.51
N GLN A 69 4.61 -13.92 34.11
CA GLN A 69 3.47 -14.68 34.64
C GLN A 69 3.29 -16.06 33.99
N SER A 70 3.91 -16.30 32.84
CA SER A 70 3.79 -17.55 32.10
C SER A 70 4.93 -18.53 32.40
N LEU A 71 4.59 -19.82 32.46
CA LEU A 71 5.58 -20.89 32.45
C LEU A 71 6.31 -20.86 31.10
N ALA A 72 7.62 -21.15 31.09
CA ALA A 72 8.44 -21.07 29.87
C ALA A 72 7.91 -21.89 28.68
N LYS A 73 7.17 -22.98 28.94
CA LYS A 73 6.54 -23.83 27.91
C LYS A 73 5.25 -23.26 27.33
N ASN A 74 4.63 -22.30 28.01
CA ASN A 74 3.35 -21.69 27.64
C ASN A 74 3.54 -20.26 27.11
N PHE A 75 4.78 -19.84 26.90
CA PHE A 75 5.11 -18.54 26.34
C PHE A 75 5.60 -18.68 24.89
N LEU A 76 5.75 -17.53 24.23
CA LEU A 76 6.35 -17.44 22.91
C LEU A 76 7.77 -18.01 22.89
N THR A 77 8.18 -18.54 21.74
CA THR A 77 9.58 -18.91 21.53
C THR A 77 10.48 -17.67 21.68
N LYS A 78 11.75 -17.89 22.01
CA LYS A 78 12.73 -16.81 22.17
C LYS A 78 12.77 -15.92 20.93
N GLU A 79 12.76 -16.53 19.76
CA GLU A 79 12.84 -15.87 18.45
C GLU A 79 11.60 -15.02 18.20
N THR A 80 10.40 -15.56 18.49
CA THR A 80 9.14 -14.83 18.30
C THR A 80 9.05 -13.64 19.25
N TYR A 81 9.41 -13.83 20.52
CA TYR A 81 9.44 -12.75 21.51
C TYR A 81 10.41 -11.63 21.10
N GLN A 82 11.64 -11.99 20.70
CA GLN A 82 12.62 -11.03 20.22
C GLN A 82 12.16 -10.32 18.94
N GLY A 83 11.52 -11.05 18.02
CA GLY A 83 10.94 -10.51 16.80
C GLY A 83 9.87 -9.46 17.07
N LEU A 84 8.99 -9.69 18.04
CA LEU A 84 7.96 -8.73 18.45
C LEU A 84 8.56 -7.46 19.05
N LEU A 85 9.53 -7.60 19.97
CA LEU A 85 10.25 -6.46 20.55
C LEU A 85 10.94 -5.63 19.46
N PHE A 86 11.70 -6.30 18.60
CA PHE A 86 12.44 -5.66 17.53
C PHE A 86 11.52 -4.96 16.53
N THR A 87 10.45 -5.62 16.10
CA THR A 87 9.46 -5.06 15.16
C THR A 87 8.78 -3.82 15.74
N SER A 88 8.40 -3.86 17.02
CA SER A 88 7.72 -2.74 17.68
C SER A 88 8.63 -1.53 17.79
N ILE A 89 9.84 -1.72 18.32
CA ILE A 89 10.83 -0.64 18.49
C ILE A 89 11.25 -0.07 17.13
N SER A 90 11.54 -0.92 16.15
CA SER A 90 11.97 -0.48 14.81
C SER A 90 10.84 0.27 14.09
N ASN A 91 9.59 -0.19 14.19
CA ASN A 91 8.45 0.51 13.61
C ASN A 91 8.28 1.90 14.20
N VAL A 92 8.30 2.04 15.53
CA VAL A 92 8.15 3.37 16.17
C VAL A 92 9.25 4.32 15.71
N LYS A 93 10.51 3.88 15.76
CA LYS A 93 11.66 4.70 15.33
C LYS A 93 11.57 5.07 13.85
N CYS A 94 11.20 4.12 13.00
CA CYS A 94 11.07 4.34 11.56
C CYS A 94 9.95 5.33 11.26
N ILE A 95 8.77 5.19 11.88
CA ILE A 95 7.65 6.10 11.68
C ILE A 95 8.02 7.53 12.10
N ARG A 96 8.62 7.71 13.28
CA ARG A 96 9.09 9.03 13.74
C ARG A 96 10.09 9.63 12.77
N TYR A 97 11.11 8.87 12.38
CA TYR A 97 12.11 9.33 11.42
C TYR A 97 11.51 9.74 10.07
N LEU A 98 10.57 8.95 9.53
CA LEU A 98 9.94 9.25 8.25
C LEU A 98 9.06 10.52 8.31
N LEU A 99 8.40 10.77 9.44
CA LEU A 99 7.57 11.96 9.64
C LEU A 99 8.42 13.21 9.92
N GLU A 100 9.35 13.13 10.87
CA GLU A 100 10.13 14.27 11.39
C GLU A 100 11.26 14.69 10.44
N VAL A 101 12.06 13.71 9.99
CA VAL A 101 13.29 13.95 9.22
C VAL A 101 12.99 13.93 7.73
N MET A 102 12.28 12.89 7.25
CA MET A 102 12.00 12.72 5.82
C MET A 102 10.76 13.48 5.34
N ARG A 103 10.04 14.16 6.24
CA ARG A 103 8.88 15.02 5.95
C ARG A 103 7.80 14.31 5.11
N PHE A 104 7.52 13.05 5.45
CA PHE A 104 6.35 12.35 4.93
C PHE A 104 5.07 12.97 5.50
N ARG A 105 4.02 13.05 4.68
CA ARG A 105 2.73 13.60 5.14
C ARG A 105 2.01 12.68 6.10
N PHE A 106 2.15 11.38 5.87
CA PHE A 106 1.55 10.34 6.69
C PHE A 106 2.27 9.00 6.48
N ILE A 107 2.12 8.05 7.39
CA ILE A 107 2.65 6.69 7.25
C ILE A 107 1.55 5.64 7.38
N LEU A 108 1.58 4.64 6.50
CA LEU A 108 0.71 3.47 6.52
C LEU A 108 1.54 2.25 6.92
N THR A 109 1.36 1.72 8.13
CA THR A 109 2.11 0.56 8.61
C THR A 109 1.88 -0.70 7.78
N ARG A 110 0.70 -0.86 7.13
CA ARG A 110 0.45 -1.93 6.16
C ARG A 110 1.43 -1.92 4.97
N LYS A 111 2.13 -0.81 4.71
CA LYS A 111 3.15 -0.73 3.66
C LYS A 111 4.55 -1.13 4.13
N MET A 112 4.70 -1.50 5.41
CA MET A 112 5.95 -1.97 5.99
C MET A 112 6.02 -3.50 6.10
N SER A 113 5.00 -4.23 5.64
CA SER A 113 4.98 -5.71 5.59
C SER A 113 5.52 -6.24 4.26
N SER A 114 5.81 -7.55 4.23
CA SER A 114 6.18 -8.30 3.04
C SER A 114 5.00 -8.67 2.14
N ASP A 115 3.75 -8.44 2.54
CA ASP A 115 2.57 -8.83 1.76
C ASP A 115 2.61 -8.38 0.29
N PRO A 116 3.07 -7.14 -0.05
CA PRO A 116 3.15 -6.74 -1.45
C PRO A 116 4.14 -7.57 -2.28
N ILE A 117 5.27 -7.97 -1.68
CA ILE A 117 6.25 -8.82 -2.37
C ILE A 117 5.77 -10.27 -2.45
N GLU A 118 5.07 -10.77 -1.42
CA GLU A 118 4.44 -12.09 -1.44
C GLU A 118 3.34 -12.18 -2.51
N ALA A 119 2.49 -11.16 -2.61
CA ALA A 119 1.48 -11.05 -3.66
C ALA A 119 2.10 -10.95 -5.06
N PHE A 120 3.26 -10.29 -5.17
CA PHE A 120 4.02 -10.27 -6.42
C PHE A 120 4.51 -11.67 -6.81
N PHE A 121 5.10 -12.42 -5.87
CA PHE A 121 5.51 -13.82 -6.12
C PHE A 121 4.33 -14.73 -6.42
N GLU A 122 3.20 -14.53 -5.78
CA GLU A 122 1.95 -15.22 -6.14
C GLU A 122 1.52 -14.90 -7.57
N GLY A 123 1.61 -13.63 -7.98
CA GLY A 123 1.36 -13.21 -9.35
C GLY A 123 2.29 -13.88 -10.36
N LEU A 124 3.57 -14.00 -10.04
CA LEU A 124 4.54 -14.72 -10.86
C LEU A 124 4.16 -16.20 -11.01
N ARG A 125 3.84 -16.89 -9.91
CA ARG A 125 3.37 -18.28 -9.95
C ARG A 125 2.11 -18.45 -10.80
N LYS A 126 1.12 -17.57 -10.63
CA LYS A 126 -0.11 -17.56 -11.44
C LYS A 126 0.17 -17.34 -12.93
N SER A 127 1.14 -16.48 -13.26
CA SER A 127 1.51 -16.22 -14.65
C SER A 127 2.17 -17.42 -15.34
N ALA A 128 2.76 -18.33 -14.55
CA ALA A 128 3.33 -19.60 -14.99
C ALA A 128 2.34 -20.78 -14.90
N GLY A 129 1.03 -20.51 -14.79
CA GLY A 129 0.00 -21.55 -14.71
C GLY A 129 -0.25 -22.09 -13.29
N SER A 130 0.01 -21.29 -12.26
CA SER A 130 -0.09 -21.69 -10.84
C SER A 130 0.84 -22.84 -10.47
N ASN A 131 2.02 -22.86 -11.08
CA ASN A 131 3.07 -23.81 -10.74
C ASN A 131 3.76 -23.39 -9.43
N ASP A 132 3.77 -24.26 -8.42
CA ASP A 132 4.45 -24.02 -7.14
C ASP A 132 5.97 -24.20 -7.24
N GLN A 133 6.46 -24.85 -8.31
CA GLN A 133 7.89 -25.02 -8.60
C GLN A 133 8.26 -24.20 -9.84
N THR A 134 8.32 -22.88 -9.68
CA THR A 134 8.75 -21.99 -10.78
C THR A 134 10.26 -22.10 -11.00
N ASP A 135 10.66 -22.34 -12.24
CA ASP A 135 12.07 -22.25 -12.63
C ASP A 135 12.49 -20.78 -12.83
N VAL A 136 13.80 -20.54 -12.86
CA VAL A 136 14.35 -19.18 -13.00
C VAL A 136 13.90 -18.53 -14.31
N ARG A 137 13.72 -19.32 -15.39
CA ARG A 137 13.31 -18.79 -16.71
C ARG A 137 11.87 -18.28 -16.70
N ALA A 138 10.95 -19.01 -16.07
CA ALA A 138 9.57 -18.59 -15.89
C ALA A 138 9.49 -17.32 -15.04
N VAL A 139 10.28 -17.23 -13.96
CA VAL A 139 10.35 -16.03 -13.13
C VAL A 139 10.85 -14.82 -13.94
N LEU A 140 11.95 -14.96 -14.68
CA LEU A 140 12.47 -13.88 -15.53
C LEU A 140 11.45 -13.41 -16.56
N SER A 141 10.81 -14.36 -17.25
CA SER A 141 9.78 -14.05 -18.24
C SER A 141 8.56 -13.36 -17.60
N GLY A 142 8.18 -13.78 -16.39
CA GLY A 142 7.10 -13.18 -15.61
C GLY A 142 7.40 -11.74 -15.17
N ILE A 143 8.63 -11.48 -14.71
CA ILE A 143 9.10 -10.13 -14.36
C ILE A 143 9.11 -9.24 -15.60
N GLU A 144 9.69 -9.71 -16.71
CA GLU A 144 9.71 -8.97 -17.97
C GLU A 144 8.29 -8.61 -18.44
N LYS A 145 7.36 -9.57 -18.36
CA LYS A 145 5.95 -9.37 -18.67
C LYS A 145 5.30 -8.34 -17.74
N ALA A 146 5.59 -8.37 -16.43
CA ALA A 146 5.05 -7.40 -15.48
C ALA A 146 5.51 -5.97 -15.78
N LEU A 147 6.78 -5.81 -16.16
CA LEU A 147 7.35 -4.52 -16.57
C LEU A 147 6.72 -4.02 -17.88
N LYS A 148 6.65 -4.88 -18.91
CA LYS A 148 6.07 -4.53 -20.22
C LYS A 148 4.58 -4.20 -20.16
N THR A 149 3.83 -4.84 -19.27
CA THR A 149 2.38 -4.60 -19.12
C THR A 149 2.06 -3.47 -18.13
N GLY A 150 3.07 -2.90 -17.45
CA GLY A 150 2.87 -1.81 -16.49
C GLY A 150 2.10 -2.23 -15.24
N THR A 151 2.09 -3.52 -14.89
CA THR A 151 1.49 -3.97 -13.63
C THR A 151 2.32 -3.56 -12.42
N ALA A 152 3.61 -3.24 -12.62
CA ALA A 152 4.53 -2.70 -11.64
C ALA A 152 4.89 -1.23 -11.92
N CYS A 153 3.89 -0.35 -12.00
CA CYS A 153 4.11 1.10 -12.15
C CYS A 153 4.15 1.84 -10.80
N THR A 154 4.98 2.89 -10.72
CA THR A 154 5.02 3.79 -9.56
C THR A 154 3.87 4.79 -9.60
N SER A 155 3.46 5.30 -8.44
CA SER A 155 2.44 6.35 -8.37
C SER A 155 3.03 7.70 -8.78
N SER A 156 2.34 8.44 -9.66
CA SER A 156 2.73 9.79 -10.08
C SER A 156 2.65 10.85 -8.96
N SER A 157 2.04 10.51 -7.82
CA SER A 157 1.94 11.38 -6.64
C SER A 157 2.83 10.86 -5.51
N SER A 158 3.71 11.71 -4.98
CA SER A 158 4.55 11.38 -3.83
C SER A 158 3.86 11.74 -2.51
N ASN A 159 4.23 11.01 -1.46
CA ASN A 159 3.81 11.25 -0.07
C ASN A 159 4.83 12.10 0.72
N VAL A 160 5.90 12.55 0.07
CA VAL A 160 6.89 13.45 0.65
C VAL A 160 6.50 14.89 0.32
N MET A 161 6.64 15.79 1.29
CA MET A 161 6.54 17.23 1.04
C MET A 161 7.68 17.67 0.13
N THR A 162 7.40 17.89 -1.15
CA THR A 162 8.37 18.48 -2.08
C THR A 162 8.38 20.00 -1.89
N ALA A 163 9.51 20.55 -1.47
CA ALA A 163 9.79 21.97 -1.68
C ALA A 163 10.07 22.16 -3.18
N ASP A 164 9.09 22.73 -3.89
CA ASP A 164 9.07 23.14 -5.29
C ASP A 164 9.56 22.14 -6.38
N SER A 165 8.71 22.04 -7.40
CA SER A 165 8.68 21.06 -8.48
C SER A 165 9.93 20.95 -9.37
N SER A 166 10.36 19.71 -9.63
CA SER A 166 10.82 19.30 -10.97
C SER A 166 10.34 17.87 -11.27
N SER A 167 9.33 17.79 -12.13
CA SER A 167 8.72 16.58 -12.67
C SER A 167 9.73 15.78 -13.51
N CYS A 168 10.48 14.88 -12.89
CA CYS A 168 11.27 13.87 -13.60
C CYS A 168 10.40 12.64 -13.85
N CYS A 169 9.76 12.56 -15.02
CA CYS A 169 9.47 11.34 -15.77
C CYS A 169 8.67 11.71 -17.03
N SER A 170 9.39 12.05 -18.10
CA SER A 170 8.87 11.93 -19.46
C SER A 170 9.86 11.10 -20.26
N SER A 171 9.68 9.79 -20.23
CA SER A 171 10.28 8.91 -21.23
C SER A 171 9.16 8.43 -22.15
N ALA A 172 8.74 9.30 -23.08
CA ALA A 172 8.09 8.85 -24.29
C ALA A 172 9.19 8.36 -25.23
N LEU A 173 9.17 7.07 -25.58
CA LEU A 173 9.99 6.53 -26.66
C LEU A 173 9.50 7.12 -27.99
N PRO A 174 10.36 7.76 -28.80
CA PRO A 174 10.04 8.04 -30.20
C PRO A 174 10.04 6.73 -31.01
N GLN A 175 9.18 6.70 -32.02
CA GLN A 175 8.87 5.55 -32.89
C GLN A 175 10.08 4.98 -33.62
#